data_AF-A0A4R4XW71-F1
#
_entry.id   AF-A0A4R4XW71-F1
#
_cell.length_a   1.000
_cell.length_b   1.000
_cell.length_c   1.000
_cell.angle_alpha   90.00
_cell.angle_beta   90.00
_cell.angle_gamma   90.00
#
_symmetry.space_group_name_H-M   'P 1'
#
loop_
_entity.id
_entity.type
_entity.pdbx_description
1 polymer ?
#
loop_
_entity_poly.entity_id
_entity_poly.type
_entity_poly.pdbx_seq_one_letter_code
_entity_poly.pdbx_strand_id
1 'polypeptide(L)'
;MRTPENNQLFAWDVFTVNAGQCGVTDDRDVAIRHVHRALRGFEEGASGKVRRVALAPDGTAAYVDLRTVGEAWRDASTGAVVWRGE
;
A
#
# COMPACT_ATOMS: atom_id res chain seq x y z
N MET A 1 -8.01 4.91 -24.73
CA MET A 1 -6.78 4.11 -24.87
C MET A 1 -5.73 4.76 -23.97
N ARG A 2 -5.40 4.15 -22.82
CA ARG A 2 -4.31 4.65 -21.95
C ARG A 2 -2.98 4.24 -22.58
N THR A 3 -2.05 5.18 -22.68
CA THR A 3 -0.73 4.96 -23.26
C THR A 3 0.14 4.06 -22.36
N PRO A 4 1.01 3.20 -22.93
CA PRO A 4 1.82 2.23 -22.20
C PRO A 4 2.88 2.85 -21.26
N GLU A 5 3.13 4.15 -21.38
CA GLU A 5 4.09 4.90 -20.57
C GLU A 5 3.66 5.17 -19.11
N ASN A 6 2.43 4.82 -18.72
CA ASN A 6 1.93 4.99 -17.35
C ASN A 6 1.54 3.66 -16.66
N ASN A 7 2.19 2.55 -17.01
CA ASN A 7 1.94 1.23 -16.43
C ASN A 7 2.56 1.05 -15.03
N GLN A 8 2.27 1.97 -14.10
CA GLN A 8 2.75 1.89 -12.72
C GLN A 8 1.71 1.17 -11.88
N LEU A 9 2.09 0.02 -11.30
CA LEU A 9 1.25 -0.68 -10.33
C LEU A 9 1.71 -0.36 -8.92
N PHE A 10 0.74 -0.19 -8.04
CA PHE A 10 0.92 0.06 -6.63
C PHE A 10 0.20 -1.01 -5.84
N ALA A 11 0.97 -1.84 -5.14
CA ALA A 11 0.44 -2.73 -4.13
C ALA A 11 0.32 -1.97 -2.81
N TRP A 12 -0.75 -2.20 -2.09
CA TRP A 12 -0.94 -1.68 -0.76
C TRP A 12 -1.35 -2.78 0.21
N ASP A 13 -0.82 -2.71 1.41
CA ASP A 13 -1.01 -3.69 2.46
C ASP A 13 -1.23 -2.96 3.77
N VAL A 14 -2.17 -3.45 4.58
CA VAL A 14 -2.36 -3.08 5.98
C VAL A 14 -2.46 -4.36 6.78
N PHE A 15 -1.68 -4.44 7.84
CA PHE A 15 -1.61 -5.62 8.68
C PHE A 15 -1.67 -5.24 10.16
N THR A 16 -2.28 -6.14 10.91
CA THR A 16 -2.35 -6.17 12.37
C THR A 16 -1.90 -7.57 12.82
N VAL A 17 -1.90 -7.82 14.13
CA VAL A 17 -1.58 -9.16 14.66
C VAL A 17 -2.54 -10.24 14.14
N ASN A 18 -3.83 -9.93 13.93
CA ASN A 18 -4.87 -10.95 13.67
C ASN A 18 -5.68 -10.73 12.38
N ALA A 19 -5.42 -9.66 11.64
CA ALA A 19 -6.19 -9.27 10.45
C ALA A 19 -5.35 -8.39 9.52
N GLY A 20 -5.78 -8.32 8.26
CA GLY A 20 -5.18 -7.43 7.27
C GLY A 20 -6.11 -7.13 6.12
N GLN A 21 -5.75 -6.12 5.33
CA GLN A 21 -6.38 -5.77 4.07
C GLN A 21 -5.28 -5.43 3.07
N CYS A 22 -5.48 -5.80 1.82
CA CYS A 22 -4.52 -5.50 0.77
C CYS A 22 -5.22 -5.32 -0.58
N GLY A 23 -4.47 -4.83 -1.56
CA GLY A 23 -4.93 -4.72 -2.93
C GLY A 23 -3.85 -4.17 -3.86
N VAL A 24 -4.22 -4.03 -5.14
CA VAL A 24 -3.37 -3.45 -6.18
C VAL A 24 -4.19 -2.45 -6.99
N THR A 25 -3.57 -1.34 -7.36
CA THR A 25 -4.16 -0.30 -8.22
C THR A 25 -3.08 0.30 -9.12
N ASP A 26 -3.48 0.92 -10.22
CA ASP A 26 -2.60 1.68 -11.11
C ASP A 26 -2.46 3.16 -10.70
N ASP A 27 -2.99 3.54 -9.53
CA ASP A 27 -3.00 4.91 -9.02
C ASP A 27 -2.37 4.97 -7.61
N ARG A 28 -1.28 5.74 -7.48
CA ARG A 28 -0.54 5.95 -6.22
C ARG A 28 -1.45 6.51 -5.12
N ASP A 29 -2.26 7.50 -5.45
CA ASP A 29 -3.08 8.22 -4.46
C ASP A 29 -4.29 7.39 -4.03
N VAL A 30 -4.80 6.54 -4.93
CA VAL A 30 -5.78 5.51 -4.56
C VAL A 30 -5.17 4.52 -3.56
N ALA A 31 -3.96 4.01 -3.81
CA ALA A 31 -3.28 3.10 -2.89
C ALA A 31 -3.06 3.71 -1.50
N ILE A 32 -2.57 4.96 -1.45
CA ILE A 32 -2.40 5.72 -0.20
C ILE A 32 -3.73 5.89 0.54
N ARG A 33 -4.80 6.26 -0.16
CA ARG A 33 -6.14 6.40 0.44
C ARG A 33 -6.68 5.09 1.00
N HIS A 34 -6.41 3.96 0.35
CA HIS A 34 -6.81 2.65 0.87
C HIS A 34 -6.11 2.32 2.18
N VAL A 35 -4.79 2.49 2.26
CA VAL A 35 -4.03 2.30 3.51
C VAL A 35 -4.56 3.22 4.61
N HIS A 36 -4.75 4.50 4.31
CA HIS A 36 -5.23 5.48 5.29
C HIS A 36 -6.61 5.12 5.83
N ARG A 37 -7.53 4.69 4.96
CA ARG A 37 -8.88 4.26 5.35
C ARG A 37 -8.83 2.97 6.16
N ALA A 38 -8.05 1.98 5.74
CA ALA A 38 -7.93 0.71 6.44
C ALA A 38 -7.34 0.89 7.84
N LEU A 39 -6.27 1.68 8.00
CA LEU A 39 -5.68 1.97 9.31
C LEU A 39 -6.64 2.64 10.30
N ARG A 40 -7.58 3.46 9.81
CA ARG A 40 -8.63 4.04 10.67
C ARG A 40 -9.64 3.00 11.19
N GLY A 41 -9.81 1.89 10.46
CA GLY A 41 -10.72 0.81 10.83
C GLY A 41 -10.10 -0.23 11.77
N PHE A 42 -8.78 -0.25 11.93
CA PHE A 42 -8.09 -1.18 12.83
C PHE A 42 -7.76 -0.54 14.18
N GLU A 43 -7.70 -1.38 15.23
CA GLU A 43 -7.22 -1.01 16.56
C GLU A 43 -5.71 -0.66 16.54
N GLU A 44 -5.17 -0.25 17.70
CA GLU A 44 -3.76 0.12 17.86
C GLU A 44 -2.79 -0.97 17.37
N GLY A 45 -1.60 -0.54 16.93
CA GLY A 45 -0.55 -1.45 16.43
C GLY A 45 -0.70 -1.84 14.95
N ALA A 46 -1.73 -1.36 14.25
CA ALA A 46 -1.84 -1.52 12.81
C ALA A 46 -0.79 -0.71 12.05
N SER A 47 -0.17 -1.35 11.06
CA SER A 47 0.79 -0.72 10.14
C SER A 47 0.39 -1.00 8.70
N GLY A 48 0.78 -0.13 7.79
CA GLY A 48 0.50 -0.25 6.37
C GLY A 48 1.66 0.21 5.51
N LYS A 49 1.66 -0.27 4.27
CA LYS A 49 2.73 -0.03 3.31
C LYS A 49 2.15 0.12 1.91
N VAL A 50 2.72 1.03 1.13
CA VAL A 50 2.50 1.14 -0.32
C VAL A 50 3.81 0.82 -1.02
N ARG A 51 3.76 -0.07 -1.99
CA ARG A 51 4.90 -0.50 -2.82
C ARG A 51 4.58 -0.25 -4.28
N ARG A 52 5.55 0.27 -5.02
CA ARG A 52 5.50 0.23 -6.48
C ARG A 52 5.94 -1.16 -6.91
N VAL A 53 5.15 -1.80 -7.75
CA VAL A 53 5.37 -3.18 -8.22
C VAL A 53 5.31 -3.26 -9.73
N ALA A 54 5.83 -4.36 -10.28
CA ALA A 54 5.65 -4.75 -11.68
C ALA A 54 5.20 -6.21 -11.75
N LEU A 55 4.59 -6.61 -12.87
CA LEU A 55 4.39 -8.02 -13.16
C LEU A 55 5.75 -8.70 -13.38
N ALA A 56 5.88 -9.93 -12.92
CA ALA A 56 7.08 -10.72 -13.13
C ALA A 56 7.35 -10.91 -14.64
N PRO A 57 8.59 -10.69 -15.11
CA PRO A 57 8.92 -10.75 -16.54
C PRO A 57 8.91 -12.17 -17.10
N ASP A 58 8.91 -13.19 -16.24
CA ASP A 58 8.83 -14.60 -16.59
C ASP A 58 7.39 -15.06 -16.93
N GLY A 59 6.42 -14.14 -16.92
CA GLY A 59 5.03 -14.42 -17.25
C GLY A 59 4.25 -15.07 -16.10
N THR A 60 4.86 -15.24 -14.93
CA THR A 60 4.14 -15.71 -13.74
C THR A 60 3.17 -14.63 -13.24
N ALA A 61 2.10 -15.06 -12.58
CA ALA A 61 1.15 -14.16 -11.91
C ALA A 61 1.70 -13.59 -10.59
N ALA A 62 2.98 -13.23 -10.56
CA ALA A 62 3.66 -12.67 -9.41
C ALA A 62 3.91 -11.17 -9.60
N TYR A 63 3.87 -10.44 -8.49
CA TYR A 63 4.33 -9.05 -8.43
C TYR A 63 5.76 -9.00 -7.91
N VAL A 64 6.60 -8.24 -8.60
CA VAL A 64 7.96 -7.92 -8.16
C VAL A 64 7.96 -6.54 -7.55
N ASP A 65 8.46 -6.43 -6.31
CA ASP A 65 8.64 -5.15 -5.62
C ASP A 65 9.73 -4.33 -6.30
N LEU A 66 9.38 -3.13 -6.77
CA LEU A 66 10.33 -2.19 -7.35
C LEU A 66 10.88 -1.22 -6.30
N ARG A 67 9.98 -0.65 -5.48
CA ARG A 67 10.36 0.20 -4.33
C ARG A 67 9.21 0.38 -3.34
N THR A 68 9.56 0.74 -2.11
CA THR A 68 8.59 1.26 -1.13
C THR A 68 8.27 2.71 -1.46
N VAL A 69 6.98 3.05 -1.52
CA VAL A 69 6.49 4.41 -1.76
C VAL A 69 6.25 5.13 -0.44
N GLY A 70 5.71 4.42 0.54
CA GLY A 70 5.45 4.96 1.86
C GLY A 70 4.99 3.89 2.82
N GLU A 71 5.23 4.14 4.09
CA GLU A 71 4.80 3.34 5.22
C GLU A 71 3.93 4.24 6.12
N ALA A 72 2.93 3.64 6.73
CA ALA A 72 2.01 4.33 7.61
C ALA A 72 1.72 3.49 8.83
N TRP A 73 1.45 4.15 9.96
CA TRP A 73 1.02 3.48 11.17
C TRP A 73 0.04 4.37 11.90
N ARG A 74 -0.76 3.75 12.77
CA ARG A 74 -1.62 4.49 13.70
C ARG A 74 -0.81 4.83 14.94
N ASP A 75 -0.63 6.12 15.21
CA ASP A 75 0.01 6.60 16.42
C ASP A 75 -0.84 6.26 17.64
N ALA A 76 -0.26 5.59 18.62
CA ALA A 76 -0.97 5.11 19.80
C ALA A 76 -1.42 6.26 20.73
N SER A 77 -0.68 7.39 20.75
CA SER A 77 -0.96 8.49 21.66
C SER A 77 -2.09 9.41 21.17
N THR A 78 -2.19 9.60 19.86
CA THR A 78 -3.14 10.54 19.23
C THR A 78 -4.23 9.84 18.42
N GLY A 79 -4.05 8.55 18.11
CA GLY A 79 -4.91 7.81 17.19
C GLY A 79 -4.79 8.26 15.73
N ALA A 80 -3.89 9.20 15.42
CA ALA A 80 -3.69 9.74 14.08
C ALA A 80 -2.95 8.72 13.19
N VAL A 81 -3.22 8.76 11.89
CA VAL A 81 -2.43 8.00 10.91
C VAL A 81 -1.22 8.84 10.54
N VAL A 82 -0.03 8.32 10.83
CA VAL A 82 1.26 8.96 10.53
C VAL A 82 1.86 8.26 9.31
N TRP A 83 2.44 9.06 8.42
CA TRP A 83 3.09 8.58 7.21
C TRP A 83 4.60 8.86 7.25
N ARG A 84 5.38 7.92 6.74
CA ARG A 84 6.80 8.07 6.42
C ARG A 84 7.04 7.58 5.00
N GLY A 85 7.63 8.41 4.15
CA GLY A 85 7.89 8.04 2.77
C GLY A 85 8.76 9.06 2.06
N GLU A 86 9.06 8.73 0.81
CA GLU A 86 9.85 9.53 -0.14
C GLU A 86 8.97 10.50 -0.94
#